data_AF-W7YK14-F1
#
_entry.id   AF-W7YK14-F1
#
_cell.length_a   1.000
_cell.length_b   1.000
_cell.length_c   1.000
_cell.angle_alpha   90.00
_cell.angle_beta   90.00
_cell.angle_gamma   90.00
#
_symmetry.space_group_name_H-M   'P 1'
#
loop_
_entity.id
_entity.type
_entity.pdbx_description
1 polymer ?
#
loop_
_entity_poly.entity_id
_entity_poly.type
_entity_poly.pdbx_seq_one_letter_code
_entity_poly.pdbx_strand_id
1 'polypeptide(L)'
;MPTNTTKLNLLKMNPSTDGAKTFNIDTMLNENWDKVDAAVGKVQEDVKNINPVLPDGTLTQKGIVQLSSATDGARESVAATEKAVKAAYDRGSAGVTAASVAQAKADVLQANLTAHLAENVTDITAINNTLGLKAPLANPVFTGTPKVASNNIVHSGNISSFIPIVDTGNQAGGLFYVDGINGVDSVGRGGTLSPYKTITYCLGQLKKHLTGNVTIRIRAGVYAESFSIENFDGPYNLQLEMWYPDARLSVDLTGYITVNNCTLLSVNFYGIKFAQCIDSRSYVTNLDISSCEFYSTFLYGIIFGGGNLDVSFTNFVNKPTCMSISSAFAVLSGNNTGSGNTLVIDASGGAIITVRDTLNIGASKLFKVSGGAQVFNTPAGVIRTT
;
A
#
# COMPACT_ATOMS: atom_id res chain seq x y z
N MET A 1 60.61 -53.52 -75.25
CA MET A 1 59.56 -52.48 -75.26
C MET A 1 59.65 -51.71 -73.95
N PRO A 2 59.38 -50.39 -73.92
CA PRO A 2 59.28 -49.63 -72.68
C PRO A 2 58.21 -50.22 -71.75
N THR A 3 58.41 -50.11 -70.43
CA THR A 3 57.47 -50.56 -69.39
C THR A 3 57.35 -49.48 -68.32
N ASN A 4 56.41 -49.59 -67.37
CA ASN A 4 56.30 -48.63 -66.26
C ASN A 4 56.51 -49.32 -64.91
N THR A 5 56.92 -48.56 -63.91
CA THR A 5 56.90 -49.01 -62.50
C THR A 5 55.46 -49.17 -62.01
N THR A 6 55.24 -49.97 -60.97
CA THR A 6 53.90 -50.44 -60.61
C THR A 6 53.12 -49.49 -59.69
N LYS A 7 53.79 -48.64 -58.89
CA LYS A 7 53.11 -47.76 -57.91
C LYS A 7 52.91 -46.32 -58.41
N LEU A 8 53.94 -45.76 -59.03
CA LEU A 8 54.00 -44.37 -59.50
C LEU A 8 53.90 -44.24 -61.03
N ASN A 9 53.82 -45.36 -61.74
CA ASN A 9 53.68 -45.39 -63.19
C ASN A 9 54.81 -44.64 -63.94
N LEU A 10 56.05 -44.76 -63.45
CA LEU A 10 57.23 -44.10 -64.02
C LEU A 10 57.76 -44.90 -65.22
N LEU A 11 58.11 -44.23 -66.31
CA LEU A 11 58.54 -44.88 -67.55
C LEU A 11 59.96 -45.48 -67.44
N LYS A 12 60.05 -46.78 -67.75
CA LYS A 12 61.28 -47.56 -67.91
C LYS A 12 61.58 -47.76 -69.39
N MET A 13 62.82 -47.47 -69.77
CA MET A 13 63.26 -47.54 -71.16
C MET A 13 63.83 -48.92 -71.50
N ASN A 14 63.68 -49.33 -72.77
CA ASN A 14 64.19 -50.61 -73.24
C ASN A 14 65.74 -50.55 -73.36
N PRO A 15 66.49 -51.39 -72.64
CA PRO A 15 67.96 -51.32 -72.65
C PRO A 15 68.57 -51.70 -74.00
N SER A 16 67.87 -52.53 -74.79
CA SER A 16 68.37 -52.96 -76.11
C SER A 16 68.33 -51.89 -77.20
N THR A 17 67.69 -50.74 -76.93
CA THR A 17 67.64 -49.59 -77.85
C THR A 17 68.65 -48.49 -77.50
N ASP A 18 69.43 -48.66 -76.43
CA ASP A 18 70.47 -47.71 -76.02
C ASP A 18 71.74 -47.88 -76.86
N GLY A 19 71.74 -47.21 -78.02
CA GLY A 19 72.87 -47.19 -78.93
C GLY A 19 74.06 -46.42 -78.34
N ALA A 20 75.16 -47.15 -78.10
CA ALA A 20 76.45 -46.73 -77.54
C ALA A 20 76.55 -46.78 -76.00
N LYS A 21 77.47 -47.65 -75.53
CA LYS A 21 77.68 -48.14 -74.15
C LYS A 21 78.12 -47.09 -73.11
N THR A 22 77.91 -45.80 -73.35
CA THR A 22 78.37 -44.71 -72.46
C THR A 22 77.40 -44.40 -71.31
N PHE A 23 76.13 -44.81 -71.41
CA PHE A 23 75.16 -44.74 -70.33
C PHE A 23 74.56 -46.13 -70.11
N ASN A 24 74.41 -46.56 -68.86
CA ASN A 24 73.76 -47.83 -68.55
C ASN A 24 72.34 -47.52 -68.09
N ILE A 25 71.37 -47.54 -69.02
CA ILE A 25 69.96 -47.24 -68.72
C ILE A 25 69.37 -48.17 -67.66
N ASP A 26 69.83 -49.42 -67.57
CA ASP A 26 69.33 -50.33 -66.53
C ASP A 26 69.70 -49.84 -65.14
N THR A 27 70.98 -49.59 -64.88
CA THR A 27 71.43 -49.21 -63.53
C THR A 27 71.23 -47.74 -63.21
N MET A 28 71.37 -46.84 -64.19
CA MET A 28 71.36 -45.39 -63.97
C MET A 28 69.96 -44.77 -64.07
N LEU A 29 68.99 -45.45 -64.72
CA LEU A 29 67.62 -44.95 -64.89
C LEU A 29 66.59 -45.93 -64.33
N ASN A 30 66.48 -47.14 -64.92
CA ASN A 30 65.41 -48.10 -64.61
C ASN A 30 65.45 -48.58 -63.15
N GLU A 31 66.62 -48.96 -62.63
CA GLU A 31 66.80 -49.37 -61.23
C GLU A 31 66.56 -48.22 -60.26
N ASN A 32 66.97 -47.00 -60.61
CA ASN A 32 66.70 -45.81 -59.79
C ASN A 32 65.20 -45.49 -59.77
N TRP A 33 64.49 -45.70 -60.88
CA TRP A 33 63.03 -45.60 -60.90
C TRP A 33 62.34 -46.66 -60.06
N ASP A 34 62.79 -47.92 -60.09
CA ASP A 34 62.26 -48.96 -59.20
C ASP A 34 62.49 -48.62 -57.72
N LYS A 35 63.65 -48.06 -57.36
CA LYS A 35 63.95 -47.61 -55.99
C LYS A 35 63.06 -46.45 -55.55
N VAL A 36 62.86 -45.45 -56.42
CA VAL A 36 61.97 -44.30 -56.16
C VAL A 36 60.52 -44.76 -56.05
N ASP A 37 60.07 -45.66 -56.93
CA ASP A 37 58.73 -46.26 -56.93
C ASP A 37 58.44 -47.00 -55.63
N ALA A 38 59.39 -47.83 -55.18
CA ALA A 38 59.29 -48.53 -53.91
C ALA A 38 59.26 -47.57 -52.71
N ALA A 39 60.17 -46.59 -52.66
CA ALA A 39 60.30 -45.67 -51.54
C ALA A 39 59.12 -44.69 -51.44
N VAL A 40 58.79 -44.00 -52.52
CA VAL A 40 57.69 -43.01 -52.54
C VAL A 40 56.34 -43.72 -52.53
N GLY A 41 56.21 -44.88 -53.17
CA GLY A 41 55.00 -45.70 -53.07
C GLY A 41 54.73 -46.17 -51.64
N LYS A 42 55.78 -46.50 -50.87
CA LYS A 42 55.64 -46.77 -49.43
C LYS A 42 55.21 -45.53 -48.64
N VAL A 43 55.81 -44.36 -48.90
CA VAL A 43 55.40 -43.10 -48.25
C VAL A 43 53.94 -42.75 -48.56
N GLN A 44 53.48 -42.98 -49.80
CA GLN A 44 52.07 -42.78 -50.17
C GLN A 44 51.13 -43.72 -49.40
N GLU A 45 51.50 -44.99 -49.24
CA GLU A 45 50.77 -45.94 -48.41
C GLU A 45 50.79 -45.53 -46.93
N ASP A 46 51.95 -45.17 -46.39
CA ASP A 46 52.11 -44.73 -45.00
C ASP A 46 51.26 -43.48 -44.73
N VAL A 47 51.30 -42.46 -45.60
CA VAL A 47 50.48 -41.24 -45.49
C VAL A 47 48.99 -41.54 -45.60
N LYS A 48 48.59 -42.44 -46.51
CA LYS A 48 47.20 -42.89 -46.63
C LYS A 48 46.70 -43.62 -45.38
N ASN A 49 47.60 -44.29 -44.67
CA ASN A 49 47.33 -45.02 -43.44
C ASN A 49 47.47 -44.17 -42.16
N ILE A 50 47.90 -42.91 -42.26
CA ILE A 50 47.78 -41.96 -41.14
C ILE A 50 46.29 -41.73 -40.92
N ASN A 51 45.74 -42.33 -39.88
CA ASN A 51 44.39 -42.03 -39.41
C ASN A 51 44.45 -40.80 -38.48
N PRO A 52 43.93 -39.63 -38.88
CA PRO A 52 43.93 -38.43 -38.03
C PRO A 52 42.88 -38.47 -36.91
N VAL A 53 42.04 -39.52 -36.84
CA VAL A 53 40.96 -39.61 -35.86
C VAL A 53 41.52 -40.00 -34.49
N LEU A 54 41.81 -38.97 -33.69
CA LEU A 54 41.97 -39.12 -32.25
C LEU A 54 40.58 -39.36 -31.63
N PRO A 55 40.43 -40.36 -30.74
CA PRO A 55 39.16 -40.61 -30.06
C PRO A 55 38.80 -39.45 -29.11
N ASP A 56 37.54 -39.37 -28.72
CA ASP A 56 37.11 -38.45 -27.67
C ASP A 56 37.74 -38.83 -26.32
N GLY A 57 38.09 -37.82 -25.53
CA GLY A 57 38.62 -38.02 -24.18
C GLY A 57 37.56 -38.57 -23.24
N THR A 58 37.91 -39.58 -22.47
CA THR A 58 37.09 -40.11 -21.36
C THR A 58 37.91 -40.15 -20.08
N LEU A 59 37.29 -40.54 -18.96
CA LEU A 59 38.01 -40.68 -17.68
C LEU A 59 39.10 -41.76 -17.71
N THR A 60 39.04 -42.69 -18.66
CA THR A 60 39.97 -43.83 -18.77
C THR A 60 40.74 -43.87 -20.09
N GLN A 61 40.32 -43.10 -21.10
CA GLN A 61 40.93 -43.04 -22.42
C GLN A 61 41.37 -41.61 -22.75
N LYS A 62 42.64 -41.45 -23.12
CA LYS A 62 43.16 -40.16 -23.62
C LYS A 62 42.52 -39.85 -24.98
N GLY A 63 42.15 -38.59 -25.20
CA GLY A 63 41.48 -38.13 -26.40
C GLY A 63 41.30 -36.61 -26.45
N ILE A 64 40.56 -36.11 -27.44
CA ILE A 64 40.23 -34.67 -27.58
C ILE A 64 38.95 -34.37 -26.80
N VAL A 65 38.87 -33.21 -26.14
CA VAL A 65 37.68 -32.74 -25.41
C VAL A 65 37.40 -31.28 -25.76
N GLN A 66 36.13 -30.91 -25.96
CA GLN A 66 35.73 -29.51 -26.14
C GLN A 66 35.67 -28.77 -24.79
N LEU A 67 36.08 -27.50 -24.77
CA LEU A 67 36.05 -26.67 -23.58
C LEU A 67 34.79 -25.80 -23.52
N SER A 68 34.23 -25.61 -22.32
CA SER A 68 33.08 -24.75 -22.07
C SER A 68 33.36 -23.72 -20.98
N SER A 69 32.81 -22.52 -21.14
CA SER A 69 32.84 -21.44 -20.14
C SER A 69 31.53 -21.28 -19.37
N ALA A 70 30.54 -22.15 -19.57
CA ALA A 70 29.30 -22.14 -18.81
C ALA A 70 29.54 -22.56 -17.35
N THR A 71 28.83 -21.94 -16.40
CA THR A 71 28.93 -22.22 -14.94
C THR A 71 27.74 -23.01 -14.40
N ASP A 72 26.74 -23.25 -15.23
CA ASP A 72 25.44 -23.85 -14.92
C ASP A 72 25.06 -24.98 -15.91
N GLY A 73 26.01 -25.41 -16.74
CA GLY A 73 25.78 -26.43 -17.76
C GLY A 73 25.65 -27.84 -17.17
N ALA A 74 24.80 -28.67 -17.81
CA ALA A 74 24.60 -30.09 -17.47
C ALA A 74 25.26 -31.05 -18.48
N ARG A 75 26.12 -30.55 -19.38
CA ARG A 75 26.75 -31.35 -20.44
C ARG A 75 27.94 -32.13 -19.87
N GLU A 76 27.98 -33.43 -20.14
CA GLU A 76 29.10 -34.31 -19.74
C GLU A 76 30.17 -34.48 -20.84
N SER A 77 29.89 -34.02 -22.06
CA SER A 77 30.80 -34.15 -23.22
C SER A 77 31.82 -33.03 -23.37
N VAL A 78 31.94 -32.14 -22.37
CA VAL A 78 32.82 -30.96 -22.41
C VAL A 78 33.56 -30.80 -21.08
N ALA A 79 34.77 -30.25 -21.12
CA ALA A 79 35.52 -29.88 -19.93
C ALA A 79 35.33 -28.40 -19.57
N ALA A 80 35.33 -28.09 -18.28
CA ALA A 80 35.24 -26.71 -17.81
C ALA A 80 36.55 -25.95 -18.04
N THR A 81 36.46 -24.69 -18.46
CA THR A 81 37.61 -23.76 -18.50
C THR A 81 37.94 -23.23 -17.11
N GLU A 82 39.18 -22.79 -16.89
CA GLU A 82 39.60 -22.10 -15.65
C GLU A 82 38.70 -20.90 -15.31
N LYS A 83 38.20 -20.21 -16.34
CA LYS A 83 37.26 -19.09 -16.22
C LYS A 83 35.94 -19.52 -15.60
N ALA A 84 35.36 -20.64 -16.05
CA ALA A 84 34.12 -21.18 -15.48
C ALA A 84 34.32 -21.58 -14.01
N VAL A 85 35.42 -22.28 -13.71
CA VAL A 85 35.75 -22.71 -12.34
C VAL A 85 35.92 -21.50 -11.42
N LYS A 86 36.66 -20.47 -11.86
CA LYS A 86 36.84 -19.25 -11.08
C LYS A 86 35.52 -18.53 -10.84
N ALA A 87 34.68 -18.38 -11.86
CA ALA A 87 33.39 -17.70 -11.73
C ALA A 87 32.46 -18.43 -10.73
N ALA A 88 32.42 -19.76 -10.77
CA ALA A 88 31.67 -20.55 -9.80
C ALA A 88 32.23 -20.41 -8.37
N TYR A 89 33.56 -20.43 -8.22
CA TYR A 89 34.23 -20.22 -6.94
C TYR A 89 33.94 -18.83 -6.35
N ASP A 90 34.08 -17.77 -7.15
CA ASP A 90 33.82 -16.39 -6.74
C ASP A 90 32.35 -16.24 -6.28
N ARG A 91 31.40 -16.81 -7.03
CA ARG A 91 29.97 -16.81 -6.70
C ARG A 91 29.68 -17.52 -5.38
N GLY A 92 30.34 -18.66 -5.14
CA GLY A 92 30.26 -19.42 -3.90
C GLY A 92 30.84 -18.65 -2.71
N SER A 93 32.03 -18.08 -2.88
CA SER A 93 32.70 -17.24 -1.88
C SER A 93 31.83 -16.05 -1.47
N ALA A 94 31.24 -15.34 -2.44
CA ALA A 94 30.31 -14.25 -2.18
C ALA A 94 29.07 -14.72 -1.40
N GLY A 95 28.56 -15.93 -1.69
CA GLY A 95 27.46 -16.55 -0.95
C GLY A 95 27.80 -16.82 0.51
N VAL A 96 29.01 -17.36 0.78
CA VAL A 96 29.50 -17.59 2.15
C VAL A 96 29.64 -16.28 2.92
N THR A 97 30.20 -15.24 2.31
CA THR A 97 30.29 -13.90 2.94
C THR A 97 28.91 -13.34 3.26
N ALA A 98 27.96 -13.42 2.32
CA ALA A 98 26.59 -12.95 2.54
C ALA A 98 25.89 -13.71 3.68
N ALA A 99 26.07 -15.04 3.76
CA ALA A 99 25.55 -15.86 4.84
C ALA A 99 26.16 -15.49 6.19
N SER A 100 27.47 -15.25 6.25
CA SER A 100 28.16 -14.81 7.47
C SER A 100 27.66 -13.45 7.96
N VAL A 101 27.43 -12.49 7.06
CA VAL A 101 26.84 -11.18 7.41
C VAL A 101 25.41 -11.33 7.91
N ALA A 102 24.62 -12.20 7.28
CA ALA A 102 23.25 -12.48 7.72
C ALA A 102 23.23 -13.10 9.12
N GLN A 103 24.13 -14.05 9.40
CA GLN A 103 24.27 -14.66 10.72
C GLN A 103 24.66 -13.62 11.78
N ALA A 104 25.65 -12.77 11.50
CA ALA A 104 26.06 -11.72 12.44
C ALA A 104 24.91 -10.76 12.79
N LYS A 105 24.05 -10.39 11.81
CA LYS A 105 22.85 -9.59 12.05
C LYS A 105 21.83 -10.32 12.93
N ALA A 106 21.65 -11.62 12.71
CA ALA A 106 20.76 -12.45 13.52
C ALA A 106 21.25 -12.56 14.97
N ASP A 107 22.56 -12.73 15.17
CA ASP A 107 23.17 -12.79 16.50
C ASP A 107 22.99 -11.48 17.28
N VAL A 108 23.17 -10.33 16.62
CA VAL A 108 22.91 -9.00 17.21
C VAL A 108 21.44 -8.83 17.57
N LEU A 109 20.52 -9.23 16.70
CA LEU A 109 19.09 -9.15 16.98
C LEU A 109 18.70 -10.03 18.18
N GLN A 110 19.24 -11.24 18.25
CA GLN A 110 19.03 -12.15 19.36
C GLN A 110 19.57 -11.58 20.69
N ALA A 111 20.75 -10.97 20.66
CA ALA A 111 21.33 -10.31 21.84
C ALA A 111 20.46 -9.13 22.32
N ASN A 112 20.00 -8.28 21.39
CA ASN A 112 19.13 -7.15 21.71
C ASN A 112 17.78 -7.60 22.30
N LEU A 113 17.17 -8.65 21.73
CA LEU A 113 15.93 -9.20 22.25
C LEU A 113 16.10 -9.74 23.66
N THR A 114 17.17 -10.50 23.91
CA THR A 114 17.47 -11.03 25.25
C THR A 114 17.67 -9.90 26.27
N ALA A 115 18.38 -8.83 25.89
CA ALA A 115 18.57 -7.67 26.77
C ALA A 115 17.25 -6.97 27.12
N HIS A 116 16.39 -6.72 26.12
CA HIS A 116 15.10 -6.07 26.33
C HIS A 116 14.15 -6.93 27.18
N LEU A 117 14.16 -8.25 27.00
CA LEU A 117 13.39 -9.16 27.86
C LEU A 117 13.87 -9.12 29.31
N ALA A 118 15.18 -9.04 29.55
CA ALA A 118 15.73 -8.95 30.90
C ALA A 118 15.34 -7.63 31.60
N GLU A 119 15.36 -6.51 30.87
CA GLU A 119 14.87 -5.21 31.36
C GLU A 119 13.39 -5.27 31.73
N ASN A 120 12.54 -5.77 30.82
CA ASN A 120 11.10 -5.90 31.07
C ASN A 120 10.79 -6.79 32.30
N VAL A 121 11.51 -7.90 32.49
CA VAL A 121 11.34 -8.76 33.68
C VAL A 121 11.70 -8.02 34.97
N THR A 122 12.74 -7.18 34.92
CA THR A 122 13.16 -6.34 36.05
C THR A 122 12.06 -5.33 36.41
N ASP A 123 11.52 -4.64 35.41
CA ASP A 123 10.43 -3.67 35.60
C ASP A 123 9.15 -4.31 36.14
N ILE A 124 8.75 -5.46 35.59
CA ILE A 124 7.58 -6.21 36.07
C ILE A 124 7.77 -6.61 37.54
N THR A 125 8.98 -7.04 37.91
CA THR A 125 9.31 -7.43 39.29
C THR A 125 9.24 -6.21 40.22
N ALA A 126 9.76 -5.06 39.80
CA ALA A 126 9.68 -3.80 40.56
C ALA A 126 8.22 -3.32 40.75
N ILE A 127 7.40 -3.42 39.69
CA ILE A 127 5.96 -3.13 39.75
C ILE A 127 5.28 -4.07 40.74
N ASN A 128 5.51 -5.37 40.65
CA ASN A 128 4.91 -6.36 41.56
C ASN A 128 5.29 -6.11 43.01
N ASN A 129 6.56 -5.81 43.29
CA ASN A 129 7.02 -5.45 44.63
C ASN A 129 6.34 -4.17 45.15
N THR A 130 6.22 -3.15 44.30
CA THR A 130 5.55 -1.89 44.64
C THR A 130 4.07 -2.11 44.92
N LEU A 131 3.39 -2.93 44.11
CA LEU A 131 1.99 -3.31 44.32
C LEU A 131 1.81 -4.13 45.61
N GLY A 132 2.74 -5.02 45.93
CA GLY A 132 2.73 -5.77 47.19
C GLY A 132 2.95 -4.90 48.43
N LEU A 133 3.69 -3.79 48.31
CA LEU A 133 3.89 -2.81 49.37
C LEU A 133 2.72 -1.82 49.52
N LYS A 134 1.92 -1.61 48.48
CA LYS A 134 0.65 -0.86 48.57
C LYS A 134 -0.35 -1.71 49.34
N ALA A 135 -0.41 -1.49 50.66
CA ALA A 135 -1.38 -2.01 51.63
C ALA A 135 -1.99 -3.37 51.26
N PRO A 136 -1.55 -4.51 51.86
CA PRO A 136 -2.23 -5.77 51.64
C PRO A 136 -3.73 -5.57 51.88
N LEU A 137 -4.60 -6.13 51.02
CA LEU A 137 -6.05 -6.13 51.27
C LEU A 137 -6.41 -6.70 52.66
N ALA A 138 -5.47 -7.39 53.30
CA ALA A 138 -5.51 -7.90 54.67
C ALA A 138 -4.91 -6.95 55.72
N ASN A 139 -4.77 -5.65 55.45
CA ASN A 139 -4.46 -4.68 56.51
C ASN A 139 -5.60 -4.73 57.54
N PRO A 140 -5.33 -5.02 58.83
CA PRO A 140 -6.37 -5.20 59.85
C PRO A 140 -7.27 -3.96 60.05
N VAL A 141 -6.90 -2.80 59.51
CA VAL A 141 -7.75 -1.60 59.46
C VAL A 141 -9.03 -1.83 58.62
N PHE A 142 -9.04 -2.78 57.68
CA PHE A 142 -10.20 -3.11 56.83
C PHE A 142 -10.85 -4.47 57.13
N THR A 143 -10.46 -5.18 58.19
CA THR A 143 -10.99 -6.52 58.51
C THR A 143 -12.16 -6.51 59.51
N GLY A 144 -12.85 -5.38 59.68
CA GLY A 144 -14.14 -5.30 60.36
C GLY A 144 -15.25 -4.94 59.36
N THR A 145 -16.48 -5.41 59.57
CA THR A 145 -17.65 -4.90 58.85
C THR A 145 -17.62 -3.37 58.93
N PRO A 146 -17.55 -2.62 57.81
CA PRO A 146 -17.41 -1.18 57.86
C PRO A 146 -18.54 -0.58 58.68
N LYS A 147 -18.25 -0.10 59.89
CA LYS A 147 -19.25 0.60 60.70
C LYS A 147 -19.29 2.04 60.20
N VAL A 148 -20.17 2.27 59.23
CA VAL A 148 -20.43 3.61 58.69
C VAL A 148 -21.08 4.42 59.82
N ALA A 149 -20.36 5.42 60.35
CA ALA A 149 -21.04 6.49 61.07
C ALA A 149 -21.94 7.18 60.05
N SER A 150 -23.23 7.28 60.35
CA SER A 150 -24.33 7.65 59.45
C SER A 150 -24.18 8.95 58.66
N ASN A 151 -23.12 9.72 58.91
CA ASN A 151 -22.87 11.02 58.31
C ASN A 151 -21.71 11.02 57.29
N ASN A 152 -21.07 9.88 57.04
CA ASN A 152 -19.92 9.78 56.14
C ASN A 152 -20.15 8.81 54.97
N ILE A 153 -21.40 8.67 54.53
CA ILE A 153 -21.66 8.13 53.19
C ILE A 153 -21.13 9.18 52.22
N VAL A 154 -20.16 8.75 51.42
CA VAL A 154 -19.64 9.54 50.32
C VAL A 154 -20.77 9.69 49.31
N HIS A 155 -21.44 10.84 49.33
CA HIS A 155 -22.36 11.24 48.28
C HIS A 155 -21.53 11.78 47.10
N SER A 156 -22.06 11.67 45.89
CA SER A 156 -21.40 12.12 44.64
C SER A 156 -20.79 13.52 44.73
N GLY A 157 -21.37 14.41 45.55
CA GLY A 157 -20.87 15.77 45.76
C GLY A 157 -19.50 15.89 46.44
N ASN A 158 -19.06 14.92 47.24
CA ASN A 158 -17.77 15.00 47.97
C ASN A 158 -16.61 14.29 47.27
N ILE A 159 -16.87 13.54 46.19
CA ILE A 159 -15.81 12.87 45.42
C ILE A 159 -15.12 13.86 44.49
N SER A 160 -15.86 14.83 43.95
CA SER A 160 -15.40 15.83 42.98
C SER A 160 -14.23 16.70 43.47
N SER A 161 -14.02 16.81 44.78
CA SER A 161 -13.00 17.68 45.39
C SER A 161 -11.67 16.99 45.71
N PHE A 162 -11.64 15.65 45.79
CA PHE A 162 -10.43 14.88 46.16
C PHE A 162 -9.83 14.09 45.00
N ILE A 163 -10.68 13.67 44.07
CA ILE A 163 -10.28 13.15 42.77
C ILE A 163 -11.12 13.98 41.81
N PRO A 164 -10.54 14.69 40.83
CA PRO A 164 -11.36 15.11 39.73
C PRO A 164 -11.92 13.82 39.13
N ILE A 165 -13.16 13.47 39.48
CA ILE A 165 -13.97 12.71 38.55
C ILE A 165 -14.02 13.65 37.37
N VAL A 166 -13.11 13.42 36.42
CA VAL A 166 -13.33 13.85 35.05
C VAL A 166 -14.57 13.06 34.68
N ASP A 167 -15.71 13.66 34.97
CA ASP A 167 -16.96 13.30 34.36
C ASP A 167 -16.71 13.60 32.88
N THR A 168 -16.24 12.58 32.17
CA THR A 168 -16.05 12.62 30.73
C THR A 168 -17.41 12.75 30.03
N GLY A 169 -18.54 12.60 30.75
CA GLY A 169 -19.89 12.79 30.28
C GLY A 169 -20.40 14.23 30.39
N ASN A 170 -19.56 15.24 30.18
CA ASN A 170 -20.01 16.61 29.89
C ASN A 170 -18.86 17.52 29.43
N GLN A 171 -18.06 17.06 28.49
CA GLN A 171 -16.90 17.82 28.01
C GLN A 171 -17.36 18.89 26.99
N ALA A 172 -17.02 20.15 27.26
CA ALA A 172 -17.48 21.31 26.49
C ALA A 172 -16.64 21.60 25.23
N GLY A 173 -15.55 20.84 25.05
CA GLY A 173 -14.58 20.90 23.96
C GLY A 173 -13.62 19.72 24.10
N GLY A 174 -13.02 19.26 23.00
CA GLY A 174 -12.07 18.14 23.05
C GLY A 174 -12.14 17.17 21.88
N LEU A 175 -11.31 16.13 21.95
CA LEU A 175 -11.19 15.08 20.96
C LEU A 175 -11.86 13.80 21.47
N PHE A 176 -12.80 13.27 20.69
CA PHE A 176 -13.57 12.08 21.01
C PHE A 176 -13.37 11.01 19.95
N TYR A 177 -13.52 9.75 20.34
CA TYR A 177 -13.34 8.60 19.47
C TYR A 177 -14.60 7.74 19.42
N VAL A 178 -15.01 7.39 18.21
CA VAL A 178 -16.08 6.43 17.93
C VAL A 178 -15.47 5.24 17.19
N ASP A 179 -15.76 4.03 17.68
CA ASP A 179 -15.28 2.78 17.12
C ASP A 179 -16.40 1.74 17.15
N GLY A 180 -16.96 1.42 15.98
CA GLY A 180 -18.06 0.46 15.87
C GLY A 180 -17.71 -0.98 16.30
N ILE A 181 -16.41 -1.33 16.38
CA ILE A 181 -15.92 -2.67 16.73
C ILE A 181 -15.59 -2.75 18.23
N ASN A 182 -14.74 -1.84 18.71
CA ASN A 182 -14.22 -1.89 20.08
C ASN A 182 -14.92 -0.93 21.04
N GLY A 183 -15.76 -0.04 20.54
CA GLY A 183 -16.47 0.95 21.34
C GLY A 183 -17.63 0.34 22.12
N VAL A 184 -17.93 0.97 23.26
CA VAL A 184 -19.02 0.56 24.14
C VAL A 184 -19.76 1.80 24.63
N ASP A 185 -21.04 1.95 24.29
CA ASP A 185 -21.80 3.14 24.69
C ASP A 185 -22.11 3.17 26.19
N SER A 186 -22.26 2.02 26.87
CA SER A 186 -22.60 2.02 28.30
C SER A 186 -21.45 2.43 29.24
N VAL A 187 -20.20 2.29 28.81
CA VAL A 187 -19.01 2.52 29.65
C VAL A 187 -17.88 3.27 28.94
N GLY A 188 -18.00 3.52 27.63
CA GLY A 188 -17.06 4.28 26.85
C GLY A 188 -16.95 5.71 27.37
N ARG A 189 -15.74 6.28 27.31
CA ARG A 189 -15.46 7.64 27.77
C ARG A 189 -15.02 8.58 26.65
N GLY A 190 -15.11 8.13 25.41
CA GLY A 190 -14.72 8.89 24.22
C GLY A 190 -13.20 9.00 24.02
N GLY A 191 -12.38 8.23 24.73
CA GLY A 191 -10.92 8.21 24.55
C GLY A 191 -10.44 7.11 23.59
N THR A 192 -9.17 7.14 23.18
CA THR A 192 -8.59 6.12 22.26
C THR A 192 -8.66 4.69 22.80
N LEU A 193 -8.52 4.52 24.13
CA LEU A 193 -8.60 3.21 24.81
C LEU A 193 -10.01 2.88 25.32
N SER A 194 -10.96 3.83 25.21
CA SER A 194 -12.34 3.68 25.66
C SER A 194 -13.27 4.49 24.74
N PRO A 195 -13.34 4.13 23.45
CA PRO A 195 -14.16 4.86 22.49
C PRO A 195 -15.65 4.59 22.72
N TYR A 196 -16.50 5.51 22.27
CA TYR A 196 -17.93 5.25 22.13
C TYR A 196 -18.16 4.28 20.98
N LYS A 197 -19.27 3.54 21.00
CA LYS A 197 -19.64 2.62 19.94
C LYS A 197 -20.35 3.33 18.80
N THR A 198 -21.25 4.26 19.13
CA THR A 198 -22.09 4.97 18.15
C THR A 198 -21.82 6.47 18.16
N ILE A 199 -22.02 7.10 16.99
CA ILE A 199 -21.93 8.55 16.82
C ILE A 199 -23.07 9.22 17.58
N THR A 200 -24.27 8.64 17.53
CA THR A 200 -25.46 9.11 18.27
C THR A 200 -25.17 9.22 19.76
N TYR A 201 -24.59 8.16 20.35
CA TYR A 201 -24.26 8.19 21.77
C TYR A 201 -23.18 9.22 22.08
N CYS A 202 -22.13 9.30 21.26
CA CYS A 202 -21.07 10.30 21.41
C CYS A 202 -21.62 11.74 21.42
N LEU A 203 -22.48 12.09 20.44
CA LEU A 203 -23.14 13.40 20.39
C LEU A 203 -24.02 13.67 21.62
N GLY A 204 -24.67 12.64 22.16
CA GLY A 204 -25.46 12.72 23.38
C GLY A 204 -24.65 13.01 24.66
N GLN A 205 -23.35 12.73 24.67
CA GLN A 205 -22.46 13.01 25.80
C GLN A 205 -21.87 14.44 25.80
N LEU A 206 -22.05 15.19 24.71
CA LEU A 206 -21.51 16.53 24.57
C LEU A 206 -22.42 17.57 25.22
N LYS A 207 -21.81 18.61 25.79
CA LYS A 207 -22.57 19.82 26.18
C LYS A 207 -23.14 20.49 24.93
N LYS A 208 -24.37 20.96 25.04
CA LYS A 208 -25.02 21.73 23.97
C LYS A 208 -24.36 23.10 23.77
N HIS A 209 -24.04 23.80 24.86
CA HIS A 209 -23.18 24.98 24.82
C HIS A 209 -21.71 24.55 24.78
N LEU A 210 -21.07 24.69 23.62
CA LEU A 210 -19.64 24.42 23.44
C LEU A 210 -18.80 25.57 23.99
N THR A 211 -17.76 25.24 24.76
CA THR A 211 -16.76 26.20 25.24
C THR A 211 -15.39 25.97 24.60
N GLY A 212 -15.31 25.08 23.61
CA GLY A 212 -14.12 24.79 22.82
C GLY A 212 -14.48 23.98 21.57
N ASN A 213 -13.53 23.87 20.64
CA ASN A 213 -13.71 23.03 19.46
C ASN A 213 -13.87 21.56 19.86
N VAL A 214 -14.80 20.87 19.22
CA VAL A 214 -15.03 19.45 19.38
C VAL A 214 -14.68 18.73 18.08
N THR A 215 -13.88 17.68 18.19
CA THR A 215 -13.60 16.77 17.07
C THR A 215 -13.98 15.36 17.47
N ILE A 216 -14.80 14.70 16.66
CA ILE A 216 -15.19 13.30 16.81
C ILE A 216 -14.47 12.52 15.70
N ARG A 217 -13.49 11.70 16.08
CA ARG A 217 -12.76 10.80 15.19
C ARG A 217 -13.47 9.46 15.12
N ILE A 218 -13.91 9.11 13.92
CA ILE A 218 -14.68 7.90 13.66
C ILE A 218 -13.76 6.89 13.01
N ARG A 219 -13.57 5.72 13.65
CA ARG A 219 -12.80 4.63 13.06
C ARG A 219 -13.46 4.16 11.78
N ALA A 220 -12.66 3.86 10.76
CA ALA A 220 -13.15 3.25 9.53
C ALA A 220 -14.02 2.01 9.80
N GLY A 221 -15.13 1.91 9.06
CA GLY A 221 -16.17 0.92 9.26
C GLY A 221 -17.53 1.40 8.76
N VAL A 222 -18.52 0.50 8.81
CA VAL A 222 -19.91 0.79 8.43
C VAL A 222 -20.71 1.11 9.69
N TYR A 223 -21.33 2.29 9.74
CA TYR A 223 -22.16 2.74 10.83
C TYR A 223 -23.61 2.84 10.37
N ALA A 224 -24.40 1.84 10.77
CA ALA A 224 -25.82 1.73 10.47
C ALA A 224 -26.67 2.52 11.47
N GLU A 225 -26.49 3.84 11.50
CA GLU A 225 -27.22 4.75 12.36
C GLU A 225 -27.61 6.05 11.64
N SER A 226 -28.74 6.61 12.06
CA SER A 226 -29.15 7.98 11.74
C SER A 226 -28.99 8.83 12.98
N PHE A 227 -28.49 10.05 12.85
CA PHE A 227 -28.26 10.93 14.00
C PHE A 227 -28.59 12.40 13.70
N SER A 228 -28.77 13.16 14.79
CA SER A 228 -29.09 14.58 14.77
C SER A 228 -28.01 15.37 15.50
N ILE A 229 -27.45 16.37 14.82
CA ILE A 229 -26.67 17.44 15.44
C ILE A 229 -27.65 18.58 15.72
N GLU A 230 -28.17 18.60 16.94
CA GLU A 230 -29.25 19.51 17.32
C GLU A 230 -28.95 20.35 18.56
N ASN A 231 -29.38 21.61 18.51
CA ASN A 231 -29.35 22.55 19.63
C ASN A 231 -27.95 22.82 20.18
N PHE A 232 -26.90 22.69 19.38
CA PHE A 232 -25.56 23.07 19.79
C PHE A 232 -25.32 24.57 19.58
N ASP A 233 -24.69 25.24 20.53
CA ASP A 233 -24.44 26.68 20.50
C ASP A 233 -23.04 27.04 21.00
N GLY A 234 -22.53 28.22 20.60
CA GLY A 234 -21.21 28.73 20.98
C GLY A 234 -20.28 29.00 19.78
N PRO A 235 -19.25 29.84 19.92
CA PRO A 235 -18.42 30.31 18.80
C PRO A 235 -17.35 29.28 18.37
N TYR A 236 -17.67 27.99 18.40
CA TYR A 236 -16.73 26.89 18.19
C TYR A 236 -17.21 25.91 17.11
N ASN A 237 -16.29 25.09 16.64
CA ASN A 237 -16.55 24.08 15.63
C ASN A 237 -16.92 22.73 16.24
N LEU A 238 -17.87 22.03 15.62
CA LEU A 238 -18.10 20.60 15.84
C LEU A 238 -17.73 19.85 14.56
N GLN A 239 -16.69 19.03 14.64
CA GLN A 239 -16.14 18.31 13.50
C GLN A 239 -16.29 16.81 13.65
N LEU A 240 -16.78 16.14 12.61
CA LEU A 240 -16.76 14.69 12.48
C LEU A 240 -15.76 14.34 11.38
N GLU A 241 -14.76 13.53 11.71
CA GLU A 241 -13.70 13.15 10.78
C GLU A 241 -13.34 11.67 10.86
N MET A 242 -12.82 11.11 9.77
CA MET A 242 -12.27 9.76 9.80
C MET A 242 -10.98 9.68 10.64
N TRP A 243 -10.90 8.65 11.49
CA TRP A 243 -9.71 8.33 12.26
C TRP A 243 -8.65 7.67 11.37
N TYR A 244 -7.67 8.48 10.96
CA TYR A 244 -6.57 8.18 10.03
C TYR A 244 -6.97 8.03 8.55
N PRO A 245 -6.50 8.93 7.67
CA PRO A 245 -6.71 8.82 6.23
C PRO A 245 -5.78 7.76 5.62
N ASP A 246 -6.16 6.49 5.72
CA ASP A 246 -5.70 5.49 4.76
C ASP A 246 -6.69 5.48 3.58
N ALA A 247 -6.19 5.71 2.37
CA ALA A 247 -7.00 5.80 1.16
C ALA A 247 -7.81 4.53 0.83
N ARG A 248 -7.55 3.40 1.53
CA ARG A 248 -8.27 2.13 1.37
C ARG A 248 -9.38 1.92 2.39
N LEU A 249 -9.46 2.76 3.42
CA LEU A 249 -10.42 2.64 4.50
C LEU A 249 -11.45 3.76 4.40
N SER A 250 -12.70 3.48 4.80
CA SER A 250 -13.77 4.46 4.78
C SER A 250 -14.64 4.40 6.02
N VAL A 251 -15.19 5.55 6.40
CA VAL A 251 -16.31 5.66 7.34
C VAL A 251 -17.58 5.74 6.50
N ASP A 252 -18.34 4.66 6.49
CA ASP A 252 -19.56 4.52 5.70
C ASP A 252 -20.79 4.70 6.59
N LEU A 253 -21.39 5.88 6.53
CA LEU A 253 -22.61 6.19 7.27
C LEU A 253 -23.83 5.84 6.42
N THR A 254 -24.61 4.85 6.83
CA THR A 254 -25.73 4.36 6.02
C THR A 254 -27.08 4.94 6.39
N GLY A 255 -27.17 5.68 7.51
CA GLY A 255 -28.38 6.40 7.93
C GLY A 255 -28.39 7.87 7.53
N TYR A 256 -29.47 8.54 7.95
CA TYR A 256 -29.75 9.94 7.66
C TYR A 256 -29.12 10.86 8.70
N ILE A 257 -28.64 12.02 8.27
CA ILE A 257 -28.03 13.00 9.18
C ILE A 257 -28.86 14.27 9.12
N THR A 258 -29.21 14.77 10.29
CA THR A 258 -29.87 16.07 10.42
C THR A 258 -28.97 17.03 11.18
N VAL A 259 -28.94 18.30 10.75
CA VAL A 259 -28.31 19.39 11.50
C VAL A 259 -29.37 20.45 11.73
N ASN A 260 -29.75 20.68 12.98
CA ASN A 260 -30.91 21.50 13.31
C ASN A 260 -30.63 22.46 14.47
N ASN A 261 -31.07 23.71 14.33
CA ASN A 261 -31.07 24.70 15.40
C ASN A 261 -29.69 24.86 16.08
N CYS A 262 -28.62 24.88 15.29
CA CYS A 262 -27.25 24.99 15.80
C CYS A 262 -26.70 26.40 15.53
N THR A 263 -26.23 27.06 16.57
CA THR A 263 -25.59 28.39 16.50
C THR A 263 -24.08 28.31 16.74
N LEU A 264 -23.49 27.22 16.25
CA LEU A 264 -22.05 26.99 16.24
C LEU A 264 -21.34 27.89 15.22
N LEU A 265 -20.01 28.02 15.33
CA LEU A 265 -19.23 28.66 14.27
C LEU A 265 -19.30 27.84 12.99
N SER A 266 -19.10 26.53 13.09
CA SER A 266 -19.21 25.60 11.97
C SER A 266 -19.51 24.18 12.44
N VAL A 267 -20.26 23.44 11.63
CA VAL A 267 -20.36 21.98 11.69
C VAL A 267 -19.59 21.44 10.50
N ASN A 268 -18.59 20.58 10.74
CA ASN A 268 -17.67 20.12 9.71
C ASN A 268 -17.75 18.60 9.55
N PHE A 269 -17.78 18.14 8.31
CA PHE A 269 -17.64 16.73 7.96
C PHE A 269 -16.43 16.55 7.04
N TYR A 270 -15.47 15.70 7.47
CA TYR A 270 -14.23 15.48 6.73
C TYR A 270 -13.93 14.00 6.50
N GLY A 271 -13.81 13.59 5.23
CA GLY A 271 -13.38 12.23 4.89
C GLY A 271 -14.42 11.14 5.15
N ILE A 272 -15.71 11.48 5.09
CA ILE A 272 -16.82 10.58 5.44
C ILE A 272 -17.64 10.22 4.19
N LYS A 273 -18.12 8.98 4.11
CA LYS A 273 -19.03 8.52 3.08
C LYS A 273 -20.46 8.48 3.60
N PHE A 274 -21.38 9.11 2.87
CA PHE A 274 -22.79 9.19 3.20
C PHE A 274 -23.63 8.39 2.20
N ALA A 275 -24.30 7.36 2.70
CA ALA A 275 -25.29 6.61 1.93
C ALA A 275 -26.68 7.28 1.96
N GLN A 276 -26.93 8.29 2.78
CA GLN A 276 -28.17 9.07 2.73
C GLN A 276 -27.86 10.57 2.73
N CYS A 277 -28.90 11.41 2.62
CA CYS A 277 -28.66 12.84 2.58
C CYS A 277 -28.41 13.44 3.96
N ILE A 278 -27.66 14.54 3.96
CA ILE A 278 -27.57 15.46 5.08
C ILE A 278 -28.67 16.50 4.90
N ASP A 279 -29.48 16.71 5.94
CA ASP A 279 -30.59 17.66 5.92
C ASP A 279 -30.42 18.71 7.02
N SER A 280 -30.16 19.93 6.57
CA SER A 280 -30.03 21.08 7.44
C SER A 280 -30.99 22.16 6.97
N ARG A 281 -32.30 21.89 7.09
CA ARG A 281 -33.37 22.84 6.77
C ARG A 281 -33.57 23.96 7.81
N SER A 282 -32.79 23.95 8.89
CA SER A 282 -32.80 24.97 9.93
C SER A 282 -31.46 25.70 9.94
N TYR A 283 -31.46 27.01 10.23
CA TYR A 283 -30.26 27.85 10.21
C TYR A 283 -29.10 27.25 11.02
N VAL A 284 -28.05 26.85 10.31
CA VAL A 284 -26.71 26.60 10.86
C VAL A 284 -25.84 27.76 10.38
N THR A 285 -24.95 28.30 11.22
CA THR A 285 -24.08 29.41 10.79
C THR A 285 -23.26 29.00 9.57
N ASN A 286 -22.45 27.95 9.70
CA ASN A 286 -21.68 27.36 8.62
C ASN A 286 -21.75 25.82 8.67
N LEU A 287 -21.91 25.18 7.51
CA LEU A 287 -21.76 23.74 7.31
C LEU A 287 -20.65 23.52 6.28
N ASP A 288 -19.58 22.85 6.68
CA ASP A 288 -18.45 22.49 5.81
C ASP A 288 -18.49 20.99 5.51
N ILE A 289 -18.48 20.64 4.23
CA ILE A 289 -18.39 19.27 3.75
C ILE A 289 -17.17 19.17 2.85
N SER A 290 -16.12 18.55 3.37
CA SER A 290 -14.83 18.46 2.69
C SER A 290 -14.33 17.01 2.58
N SER A 291 -13.79 16.66 1.41
CA SER A 291 -13.22 15.31 1.17
C SER A 291 -14.21 14.15 1.42
N CYS A 292 -15.51 14.40 1.24
CA CYS A 292 -16.57 13.42 1.52
C CYS A 292 -17.05 12.72 0.24
N GLU A 293 -17.85 11.66 0.39
CA GLU A 293 -18.49 10.96 -0.73
C GLU A 293 -19.98 10.72 -0.47
N PHE A 294 -20.84 10.98 -1.46
CA PHE A 294 -22.26 10.63 -1.42
C PHE A 294 -22.56 9.56 -2.47
N TYR A 295 -22.82 8.30 -2.07
CA TYR A 295 -22.70 7.14 -2.98
C TYR A 295 -23.98 6.30 -3.20
N SER A 296 -25.16 6.80 -2.83
CA SER A 296 -26.42 6.06 -2.91
C SER A 296 -27.43 6.65 -3.89
N THR A 297 -28.45 5.86 -4.24
CA THR A 297 -29.57 6.27 -5.12
C THR A 297 -30.64 7.14 -4.44
N PHE A 298 -30.45 7.52 -3.16
CA PHE A 298 -31.36 8.45 -2.49
C PHE A 298 -31.48 9.76 -3.26
N LEU A 299 -32.68 10.34 -3.23
CA LEU A 299 -33.09 11.47 -4.07
C LEU A 299 -32.11 12.66 -4.00
N TYR A 300 -31.64 12.96 -2.79
CA TYR A 300 -30.71 14.06 -2.52
C TYR A 300 -29.36 13.55 -1.99
N GLY A 301 -28.29 14.31 -2.23
CA GLY A 301 -27.03 14.20 -1.47
C GLY A 301 -27.04 15.14 -0.27
N ILE A 302 -27.28 16.42 -0.50
CA ILE A 302 -27.38 17.45 0.54
C ILE A 302 -28.68 18.21 0.37
N ILE A 303 -29.39 18.47 1.47
CA ILE A 303 -30.51 19.40 1.55
C ILE A 303 -30.12 20.50 2.54
N PHE A 304 -30.09 21.74 2.10
CA PHE A 304 -29.64 22.87 2.90
C PHE A 304 -30.65 24.02 2.87
N GLY A 305 -31.03 24.49 4.06
CA GLY A 305 -32.03 25.53 4.29
C GLY A 305 -31.55 26.52 5.35
N GLY A 306 -31.02 27.66 4.90
CA GLY A 306 -30.48 28.72 5.76
C GLY A 306 -29.03 28.53 6.20
N GLY A 307 -28.26 29.62 6.27
CA GLY A 307 -26.84 29.60 6.67
C GLY A 307 -25.85 29.70 5.52
N ASN A 308 -24.60 29.33 5.80
CA ASN A 308 -23.54 29.18 4.80
C ASN A 308 -23.15 27.71 4.64
N LEU A 309 -23.14 27.22 3.40
CA LEU A 309 -22.64 25.89 3.04
C LEU A 309 -21.32 26.04 2.28
N ASP A 310 -20.28 25.31 2.66
CA ASP A 310 -19.09 25.10 1.84
C ASP A 310 -18.99 23.62 1.48
N VAL A 311 -18.78 23.33 0.19
CA VAL A 311 -18.60 21.97 -0.31
C VAL A 311 -17.31 21.92 -1.12
N SER A 312 -16.35 21.14 -0.66
CA SER A 312 -15.06 20.97 -1.33
C SER A 312 -14.56 19.54 -1.38
N PHE A 313 -13.79 19.21 -2.40
CA PHE A 313 -13.18 17.89 -2.65
C PHE A 313 -14.17 16.72 -2.48
N THR A 314 -15.45 16.95 -2.75
CA THR A 314 -16.52 16.01 -2.46
C THR A 314 -16.95 15.29 -3.73
N ASN A 315 -17.14 13.98 -3.62
CA ASN A 315 -17.56 13.12 -4.72
C ASN A 315 -19.06 12.76 -4.61
N PHE A 316 -19.85 13.00 -5.66
CA PHE A 316 -21.25 12.59 -5.71
C PHE A 316 -21.45 11.47 -6.74
N VAL A 317 -22.11 10.38 -6.37
CA VAL A 317 -22.30 9.23 -7.25
C VAL A 317 -23.78 8.82 -7.26
N ASN A 318 -24.33 8.66 -8.47
CA ASN A 318 -25.70 8.17 -8.72
C ASN A 318 -26.82 8.96 -8.02
N LYS A 319 -26.66 10.28 -7.88
CA LYS A 319 -27.65 11.17 -7.27
C LYS A 319 -28.63 11.74 -8.31
N PRO A 320 -29.95 11.59 -8.09
CA PRO A 320 -30.93 12.36 -8.84
C PRO A 320 -30.73 13.87 -8.66
N THR A 321 -30.46 14.34 -7.44
CA THR A 321 -30.03 15.71 -7.17
C THR A 321 -28.89 15.71 -6.16
N CYS A 322 -27.71 16.22 -6.53
CA CYS A 322 -26.56 16.24 -5.61
C CYS A 322 -26.83 17.19 -4.43
N MET A 323 -27.29 18.42 -4.71
CA MET A 323 -27.56 19.45 -3.72
C MET A 323 -28.90 20.14 -3.97
N SER A 324 -29.74 20.24 -2.94
CA SER A 324 -30.94 21.07 -2.89
C SER A 324 -30.71 22.20 -1.91
N ILE A 325 -30.70 23.44 -2.39
CA ILE A 325 -30.30 24.62 -1.61
C ILE A 325 -31.43 25.65 -1.65
N SER A 326 -31.91 26.04 -0.47
CA SER A 326 -33.02 26.98 -0.30
C SER A 326 -32.68 28.04 0.75
N SER A 327 -33.00 29.31 0.48
CA SER A 327 -32.85 30.42 1.44
C SER A 327 -31.47 30.49 2.13
N ALA A 328 -30.39 30.12 1.44
CA ALA A 328 -29.06 29.97 2.01
C ALA A 328 -27.96 30.51 1.10
N PHE A 329 -26.78 30.70 1.66
CA PHE A 329 -25.57 30.94 0.90
C PHE A 329 -24.81 29.62 0.73
N ALA A 330 -24.30 29.35 -0.47
CA ALA A 330 -23.46 28.18 -0.71
C ALA A 330 -22.24 28.53 -1.55
N VAL A 331 -21.10 27.95 -1.20
CA VAL A 331 -19.85 28.02 -1.93
C VAL A 331 -19.47 26.60 -2.33
N LEU A 332 -19.23 26.39 -3.62
CA LEU A 332 -18.69 25.15 -4.15
C LEU A 332 -17.25 25.44 -4.57
N SER A 333 -16.29 24.89 -3.84
CA SER A 333 -14.86 25.14 -4.02
C SER A 333 -14.07 23.83 -4.12
N GLY A 334 -12.82 23.85 -4.61
CA GLY A 334 -11.87 22.75 -4.45
C GLY A 334 -12.24 21.42 -5.11
N ASN A 335 -12.33 21.35 -6.45
CA ASN A 335 -12.38 20.09 -7.21
C ASN A 335 -13.45 19.06 -6.77
N ASN A 336 -14.72 19.46 -6.71
CA ASN A 336 -15.83 18.51 -6.52
C ASN A 336 -16.03 17.63 -7.78
N THR A 337 -16.17 16.31 -7.58
CA THR A 337 -16.27 15.32 -8.67
C THR A 337 -17.55 14.48 -8.57
N GLY A 338 -17.80 13.65 -9.58
CA GLY A 338 -18.94 12.73 -9.53
C GLY A 338 -19.22 12.00 -10.82
N SER A 339 -20.13 11.03 -10.76
CA SER A 339 -20.60 10.27 -11.91
C SER A 339 -22.04 9.77 -11.73
N GLY A 340 -22.75 9.59 -12.85
CA GLY A 340 -24.12 9.03 -12.84
C GLY A 340 -25.18 9.94 -12.23
N ASN A 341 -24.91 11.25 -12.09
CA ASN A 341 -25.83 12.19 -11.46
C ASN A 341 -26.84 12.75 -12.48
N THR A 342 -28.01 13.22 -12.01
CA THR A 342 -29.00 13.88 -12.89
C THR A 342 -28.94 15.39 -12.78
N LEU A 343 -28.99 15.95 -11.58
CA LEU A 343 -28.92 17.38 -11.31
C LEU A 343 -27.84 17.68 -10.28
N VAL A 344 -26.95 18.66 -10.54
CA VAL A 344 -25.96 19.05 -9.51
C VAL A 344 -26.61 19.92 -8.44
N ILE A 345 -27.26 21.02 -8.82
CA ILE A 345 -27.86 21.97 -7.88
C ILE A 345 -29.33 22.27 -8.26
N ASP A 346 -30.24 22.07 -7.31
CA ASP A 346 -31.58 22.66 -7.29
C ASP A 346 -31.57 23.86 -6.33
N ALA A 347 -31.62 25.08 -6.87
CA ALA A 347 -31.55 26.33 -6.13
C ALA A 347 -32.93 27.00 -6.07
N SER A 348 -33.39 27.35 -4.87
CA SER A 348 -34.71 27.95 -4.64
C SER A 348 -34.71 28.98 -3.50
N GLY A 349 -35.83 29.67 -3.31
CA GLY A 349 -36.09 30.50 -2.11
C GLY A 349 -35.07 31.61 -1.86
N GLY A 350 -34.54 32.25 -2.90
CA GLY A 350 -33.54 33.31 -2.76
C GLY A 350 -32.13 32.82 -2.39
N ALA A 351 -31.82 31.53 -2.54
CA ALA A 351 -30.48 31.02 -2.31
C ALA A 351 -29.44 31.70 -3.22
N ILE A 352 -28.24 31.95 -2.68
CA ILE A 352 -27.12 32.57 -3.39
C ILE A 352 -25.96 31.58 -3.41
N ILE A 353 -25.55 31.17 -4.60
CA ILE A 353 -24.58 30.08 -4.78
C ILE A 353 -23.39 30.60 -5.58
N THR A 354 -22.18 30.39 -5.09
CA THR A 354 -20.94 30.73 -5.80
C THR A 354 -20.17 29.46 -6.12
N VAL A 355 -19.91 29.21 -7.41
CA VAL A 355 -19.07 28.09 -7.86
C VAL A 355 -17.67 28.63 -8.15
N ARG A 356 -16.65 28.24 -7.40
CA ARG A 356 -15.30 28.83 -7.53
C ARG A 356 -14.39 28.07 -8.50
N ASP A 357 -14.69 26.81 -8.81
CA ASP A 357 -13.87 25.93 -9.66
C ASP A 357 -14.73 25.15 -10.68
N THR A 358 -14.09 24.37 -11.56
CA THR A 358 -14.78 23.53 -12.56
C THR A 358 -15.66 22.47 -11.89
N LEU A 359 -16.94 22.45 -12.22
CA LEU A 359 -17.94 21.54 -11.67
C LEU A 359 -18.00 20.23 -12.49
N ASN A 360 -17.08 19.30 -12.23
CA ASN A 360 -17.04 18.00 -12.92
C ASN A 360 -17.75 16.89 -12.15
N ILE A 361 -19.02 17.13 -11.81
CA ILE A 361 -19.83 16.22 -10.99
C ILE A 361 -20.57 15.17 -11.84
N GLY A 362 -20.30 15.08 -13.14
CA GLY A 362 -20.84 14.00 -14.00
C GLY A 362 -22.38 13.94 -14.02
N ALA A 363 -23.03 15.09 -14.17
CA ALA A 363 -24.49 15.23 -14.18
C ALA A 363 -25.06 15.61 -15.55
N SER A 364 -26.28 15.18 -15.87
CA SER A 364 -26.96 15.56 -17.11
C SER A 364 -27.45 17.01 -17.12
N LYS A 365 -27.68 17.61 -15.94
CA LYS A 365 -27.99 19.03 -15.76
C LYS A 365 -27.17 19.60 -14.60
N LEU A 366 -26.59 20.78 -14.80
CA LEU A 366 -25.81 21.44 -13.75
C LEU A 366 -26.70 22.20 -12.75
N PHE A 367 -27.65 23.00 -13.24
CA PHE A 367 -28.42 23.91 -12.39
C PHE A 367 -29.90 23.90 -12.76
N LYS A 368 -30.75 23.91 -11.73
CA LYS A 368 -32.16 24.29 -11.79
C LYS A 368 -32.33 25.44 -10.80
N VAL A 369 -32.77 26.60 -11.28
CA VAL A 369 -32.85 27.83 -10.48
C VAL A 369 -34.29 28.30 -10.47
N SER A 370 -34.86 28.56 -9.29
CA SER A 370 -36.25 28.98 -9.09
C SER A 370 -36.39 29.89 -7.87
N GLY A 371 -37.56 30.52 -7.69
CA GLY A 371 -37.89 31.27 -6.47
C GLY A 371 -36.88 32.36 -6.07
N GLY A 372 -36.35 33.13 -7.03
CA GLY A 372 -35.42 34.23 -6.79
C GLY A 372 -33.97 33.83 -6.46
N ALA A 373 -33.61 32.55 -6.57
CA ALA A 373 -32.24 32.10 -6.35
C ALA A 373 -31.28 32.57 -7.45
N GLN A 374 -29.98 32.65 -7.11
CA GLN A 374 -28.92 33.11 -8.01
C GLN A 374 -27.69 32.20 -7.90
N VAL A 375 -27.09 31.88 -9.06
CA VAL A 375 -25.84 31.11 -9.14
C VAL A 375 -24.77 31.90 -9.90
N PHE A 376 -23.63 32.11 -9.24
CA PHE A 376 -22.49 32.90 -9.69
C PHE A 376 -21.30 32.03 -10.09
N ASN A 377 -20.50 32.54 -11.04
CA ASN A 377 -19.23 31.97 -11.50
C ASN A 377 -19.34 30.53 -12.05
N THR A 378 -20.29 30.32 -12.96
CA THR A 378 -20.43 29.04 -13.67
C THR A 378 -19.26 28.80 -14.63
N PRO A 379 -18.98 27.56 -15.08
CA PRO A 379 -17.89 27.24 -16.03
C PRO A 379 -17.89 28.02 -17.35
N ALA A 380 -18.97 28.77 -17.66
CA ALA A 380 -19.10 29.63 -18.83
C ALA A 380 -19.04 31.14 -18.53
N GLY A 381 -18.76 31.55 -17.28
CA GLY A 381 -18.67 32.95 -16.86
C GLY A 381 -20.01 33.70 -16.75
N VAL A 382 -21.16 33.01 -16.89
CA VAL A 382 -22.50 33.63 -16.89
C VAL A 382 -23.18 33.43 -15.53
N ILE A 383 -23.83 34.49 -15.02
CA ILE A 383 -24.71 34.46 -13.85
C ILE A 383 -26.05 33.81 -14.26
N ARG A 384 -26.53 32.83 -13.50
CA ARG A 384 -27.85 32.22 -13.71
C ARG A 384 -28.83 32.73 -12.67
N THR A 385 -29.83 33.48 -13.11
CA THR A 385 -30.96 33.94 -12.30
C THR A 385 -32.27 33.34 -12.82
N THR A 386 -33.30 33.32 -11.98
CA THR A 386 -34.67 32.93 -12.34
C THR A 386 -35.31 33.84 -13.36
#